data_AF-A0A953VQH4-F1
#
_entry.id   AF-A0A953VQH4-F1
#
_cell.length_a   1.000
_cell.length_b   1.000
_cell.length_c   1.000
_cell.angle_alpha   90.00
_cell.angle_beta   90.00
_cell.angle_gamma   90.00
#
_symmetry.space_group_name_H-M   'P 1'
#
loop_
_entity.id
_entity.type
_entity.pdbx_description
1 polymer ?
#
loop_
_entity_poly.entity_id
_entity_poly.type
_entity_poly.pdbx_seq_one_letter_code
_entity_poly.pdbx_strand_id
1 'polypeptide(L)'
;MATVRPAAAFAPPGGDPPSLCLAAAQRASRATGVPLEVLQAISLTESGRRTEGRFAPWPWTLNIAGKGYFFQTRQEALARARSTLAGGQTSFDLGCFQVNFRWHGDAFASLDDMLDPDRNALYAARFLSGLYAETGNWSAAAGYYHSRTPAHADGYRQIFDRHLAQLGGGPLTAMAPSPSAPAPEIARTAMRIRENRFPFLQEGEAPRTMGSLVPATEARGGLLDTSARSLWGG
;
A
#
# COMPACT_ATOMS: atom_id res chain seq x y z
N MET A 1 11.95 -3.53 -49.20
CA MET A 1 11.13 -3.13 -48.04
C MET A 1 12.06 -3.04 -46.83
N ALA A 2 12.40 -1.82 -46.39
CA ALA A 2 13.25 -1.61 -45.22
C ALA A 2 12.38 -1.55 -43.97
N THR A 3 12.63 -2.44 -43.02
CA THR A 3 11.97 -2.48 -41.71
C THR A 3 12.43 -1.29 -40.86
N VAL A 4 11.50 -0.40 -40.55
CA VAL A 4 11.72 0.70 -39.60
C VAL A 4 11.81 0.09 -38.20
N ARG A 5 12.95 0.25 -37.52
CA ARG A 5 13.08 -0.09 -36.10
C ARG A 5 12.27 0.92 -35.28
N PRO A 6 11.48 0.50 -34.28
CA PRO A 6 10.81 1.45 -33.40
C PRO A 6 11.87 2.24 -32.62
N ALA A 7 11.66 3.55 -32.52
CA ALA A 7 12.46 4.41 -31.67
C ALA A 7 12.25 4.00 -30.20
N ALA A 8 13.35 3.91 -29.44
CA ALA A 8 13.29 3.71 -28.00
C ALA A 8 12.56 4.89 -27.36
N ALA A 9 11.55 4.61 -26.53
CA ALA A 9 10.85 5.63 -25.77
C ALA A 9 11.83 6.33 -24.82
N PHE A 10 11.89 7.65 -24.89
CA PHE A 10 12.73 8.48 -24.04
C PHE A 10 12.19 8.40 -22.60
N ALA A 11 12.94 7.79 -21.69
CA ALA A 11 12.60 7.81 -20.27
C ALA A 11 12.78 9.25 -19.74
N PRO A 12 11.78 9.82 -19.05
CA PRO A 12 11.90 11.17 -18.50
C PRO A 12 13.00 11.22 -17.43
N PRO A 13 13.63 12.40 -17.20
CA PRO A 13 14.66 12.58 -16.19
C PRO A 13 14.04 12.58 -14.78
N GLY A 14 13.74 11.38 -14.29
CA GLY A 14 13.39 11.06 -12.92
C GLY A 14 13.87 9.64 -12.70
N GLY A 15 14.65 9.39 -11.66
CA GLY A 15 15.22 8.06 -11.42
C GLY A 15 14.17 6.95 -11.43
N ASP A 16 14.62 5.71 -11.66
CA ASP A 16 13.82 4.49 -11.55
C ASP A 16 12.87 4.57 -10.33
N PRO A 17 11.53 4.49 -10.46
CA PRO A 17 10.60 4.84 -9.39
C PRO A 17 10.89 4.19 -8.02
N PRO A 18 11.31 2.91 -7.93
CA PRO A 18 11.73 2.33 -6.65
C PRO A 18 12.89 3.06 -5.96
N SER A 19 13.82 3.65 -6.72
CA SER A 19 14.93 4.42 -6.16
C SER A 19 14.46 5.64 -5.37
N LEU A 20 13.28 6.20 -5.69
CA LEU A 20 12.69 7.31 -4.95
C LEU A 20 12.31 6.90 -3.52
N CYS A 21 11.68 5.72 -3.36
CA CYS A 21 11.35 5.21 -2.04
C CYS A 21 12.58 4.83 -1.22
N LEU A 22 13.57 4.21 -1.86
CA LEU A 22 14.82 3.81 -1.19
C LEU A 22 15.63 5.03 -0.73
N ALA A 23 15.75 6.06 -1.58
CA ALA A 23 16.44 7.30 -1.23
C ALA A 23 15.71 8.06 -0.09
N ALA A 24 14.38 8.07 -0.12
CA ALA A 24 13.57 8.67 0.94
C ALA A 24 13.71 7.91 2.27
N ALA A 25 13.69 6.57 2.25
CA ALA A 25 13.96 5.74 3.43
C ALA A 25 15.33 6.04 4.03
N GLN A 26 16.36 6.21 3.18
CA GLN A 26 17.71 6.55 3.63
C GLN A 26 17.79 7.94 4.28
N ARG A 27 17.13 8.94 3.70
CA ARG A 27 17.06 10.29 4.29
C ARG A 27 16.29 10.29 5.61
N ALA A 28 15.15 9.60 5.67
CA ALA A 28 14.35 9.47 6.87
C ALA A 28 15.12 8.75 7.99
N SER A 29 15.81 7.64 7.68
CA SER A 29 16.67 6.92 8.62
C SER A 29 17.72 7.84 9.24
N ARG A 30 18.45 8.61 8.43
CA ARG A 30 19.43 9.59 8.92
C ARG A 30 18.81 10.66 9.81
N ALA A 31 17.57 11.09 9.52
CA ALA A 31 16.90 12.15 10.24
C ALA A 31 16.30 11.70 11.58
N THR A 32 15.92 10.43 11.73
CA THR A 32 15.19 9.93 12.90
C THR A 32 15.96 8.91 13.72
N GLY A 33 17.03 8.32 13.17
CA GLY A 33 17.76 7.22 13.80
C GLY A 33 17.07 5.87 13.70
N VAL A 34 15.91 5.76 13.03
CA VAL A 34 15.33 4.44 12.71
C VAL A 34 16.28 3.69 11.76
N PRO A 35 16.60 2.41 12.00
CA PRO A 35 17.48 1.65 11.11
C PRO A 35 16.98 1.65 9.67
N LEU A 36 17.89 1.75 8.70
CA LEU A 36 17.54 1.84 7.29
C LEU A 36 16.79 0.59 6.82
N GLU A 37 17.25 -0.57 7.25
CA GLU A 37 16.71 -1.88 6.89
C GLU A 37 15.27 -2.03 7.40
N VAL A 38 14.94 -1.41 8.54
CA VAL A 38 13.56 -1.35 9.05
C VAL A 38 12.69 -0.53 8.11
N LEU A 39 13.11 0.66 7.70
CA LEU A 39 12.33 1.50 6.80
C LEU A 39 12.20 0.87 5.41
N GLN A 40 13.24 0.22 4.92
CA GLN A 40 13.19 -0.52 3.66
C GLN A 40 12.23 -1.72 3.74
N ALA A 41 12.26 -2.48 4.83
CA ALA A 41 11.34 -3.59 5.06
C ALA A 41 9.88 -3.12 5.15
N ILE A 42 9.59 -2.02 5.85
CA ILE A 42 8.26 -1.40 5.85
C ILE A 42 7.86 -1.01 4.43
N SER A 43 8.70 -0.27 3.71
CA SER A 43 8.35 0.20 2.36
C SER A 43 8.08 -0.94 1.38
N LEU A 44 8.82 -2.04 1.49
CA LEU A 44 8.59 -3.28 0.73
C LEU A 44 7.26 -3.95 1.10
N THR A 45 6.93 -4.06 2.39
CA THR A 45 5.65 -4.63 2.84
C THR A 45 4.46 -3.79 2.37
N GLU A 46 4.61 -2.46 2.38
CA GLU A 46 3.52 -1.52 2.11
C GLU A 46 3.26 -1.32 0.61
N SER A 47 4.33 -1.07 -0.17
CA SER A 47 4.20 -0.66 -1.58
C SER A 47 4.98 -1.55 -2.54
N GLY A 48 5.48 -2.69 -2.07
CA GLY A 48 6.23 -3.63 -2.86
C GLY A 48 5.42 -4.18 -4.03
N ARG A 49 5.99 -4.12 -5.23
CA ARG A 49 5.42 -4.73 -6.43
C ARG A 49 6.50 -5.38 -7.27
N ARG A 50 6.10 -6.40 -8.04
CA ARG A 50 6.99 -6.99 -9.04
C ARG A 50 6.88 -6.22 -10.35
N THR A 51 8.01 -5.77 -10.88
CA THR A 51 8.14 -5.13 -12.19
C THR A 51 9.40 -5.67 -12.85
N GLU A 52 9.26 -6.22 -14.06
CA GLU A 52 10.37 -6.80 -14.84
C GLU A 52 11.20 -7.81 -14.04
N GLY A 53 10.52 -8.68 -13.28
CA GLY A 53 11.16 -9.72 -12.46
C GLY A 53 11.71 -9.24 -11.12
N ARG A 54 11.86 -7.92 -10.90
CA ARG A 54 12.35 -7.32 -9.64
C ARG A 54 11.19 -6.95 -8.73
N PHE A 55 11.28 -7.31 -7.44
CA PHE A 55 10.34 -6.86 -6.41
C PHE A 55 10.92 -5.66 -5.68
N ALA A 56 10.23 -4.52 -5.69
CA ALA A 56 10.72 -3.27 -5.12
C ALA A 56 9.54 -2.35 -4.71
N PRO A 57 9.73 -1.42 -3.76
CA PRO A 57 8.69 -0.46 -3.40
C PRO A 57 8.37 0.46 -4.57
N TRP A 58 7.13 0.97 -4.61
CA TRP A 58 6.67 1.83 -5.69
C TRP A 58 6.04 3.12 -5.15
N PRO A 59 6.55 4.32 -5.53
CA PRO A 59 6.15 5.57 -4.89
C PRO A 59 4.75 6.02 -5.26
N TRP A 60 4.27 5.68 -6.45
CA TRP A 60 2.98 6.13 -6.96
C TRP A 60 1.90 5.07 -6.71
N THR A 61 1.74 4.70 -5.45
CA THR A 61 0.87 3.61 -4.99
C THR A 61 -0.26 4.14 -4.14
N LEU A 62 -1.49 3.69 -4.45
CA LEU A 62 -2.67 3.90 -3.63
C LEU A 62 -3.28 2.56 -3.23
N ASN A 63 -3.70 2.45 -1.97
CA ASN A 63 -4.65 1.44 -1.53
C ASN A 63 -5.99 2.10 -1.22
N ILE A 64 -7.05 1.69 -1.90
CA ILE A 64 -8.40 2.19 -1.64
C ILE A 64 -9.26 0.99 -1.27
N ALA A 65 -9.64 0.89 0.01
CA ALA A 65 -10.49 -0.18 0.55
C ALA A 65 -10.00 -1.60 0.20
N GLY A 66 -8.69 -1.87 0.31
CA GLY A 66 -8.12 -3.19 0.00
C GLY A 66 -7.64 -3.34 -1.44
N LYS A 67 -7.97 -2.39 -2.33
CA LYS A 67 -7.60 -2.49 -3.74
C LYS A 67 -6.42 -1.61 -4.09
N GLY A 68 -5.46 -2.22 -4.77
CA GLY A 68 -4.20 -1.60 -5.17
C GLY A 68 -4.22 -0.98 -6.52
N TYR A 69 -3.63 0.21 -6.56
CA TYR A 69 -3.45 0.98 -7.75
C TYR A 69 -2.02 1.48 -7.79
N PHE A 70 -1.29 1.07 -8.82
CA PHE A 70 0.08 1.47 -9.04
C PHE A 70 0.16 2.27 -10.34
N PHE A 71 0.57 3.52 -10.24
CA PHE A 71 0.58 4.48 -11.34
C PHE A 71 1.99 4.67 -11.89
N GLN A 72 2.13 5.14 -13.13
CA GLN A 72 3.45 5.41 -13.70
C GLN A 72 4.02 6.74 -13.23
N THR A 73 3.13 7.69 -12.94
CA THR A 73 3.52 9.05 -12.56
C THR A 73 2.87 9.49 -11.26
N ARG A 74 3.52 10.47 -10.61
CA ARG A 74 2.98 11.15 -9.43
C ARG A 74 1.64 11.83 -9.74
N GLN A 75 1.51 12.43 -10.91
CA GLN A 75 0.31 13.15 -11.35
C GLN A 75 -0.91 12.23 -11.45
N GLU A 76 -0.73 11.03 -12.01
CA GLU A 76 -1.78 10.00 -12.08
C GLU A 76 -2.23 9.55 -10.68
N ALA A 77 -1.29 9.25 -9.79
CA ALA A 77 -1.58 8.87 -8.41
C ALA A 77 -2.31 9.99 -7.66
N LEU A 78 -1.86 11.24 -7.81
CA LEU A 78 -2.49 12.40 -7.19
C LEU A 78 -3.90 12.65 -7.72
N ALA A 79 -4.11 12.53 -9.04
CA ALA A 79 -5.43 12.66 -9.65
C ALA A 79 -6.38 11.59 -9.09
N ARG A 80 -5.91 10.34 -8.96
CA ARG A 80 -6.69 9.27 -8.33
C ARG A 80 -7.02 9.59 -6.87
N ALA A 81 -6.04 10.04 -6.07
CA ALA A 81 -6.24 10.40 -4.67
C ALA A 81 -7.29 11.50 -4.51
N ARG A 82 -7.18 12.58 -5.31
CA ARG A 82 -8.14 13.68 -5.33
C ARG A 82 -9.55 13.21 -5.71
N SER A 83 -9.67 12.38 -6.74
CA SER A 83 -10.98 11.84 -7.15
C SER A 83 -11.60 10.93 -6.08
N THR A 84 -10.76 10.19 -5.35
CA THR A 84 -11.19 9.29 -4.26
C THR A 84 -11.75 10.09 -3.11
N LEU A 85 -11.04 11.14 -2.69
CA LEU A 85 -11.49 12.05 -1.65
C LEU A 85 -12.75 12.82 -2.05
N ALA A 86 -12.81 13.34 -3.29
CA ALA A 86 -13.98 14.04 -3.81
C ALA A 86 -15.22 13.13 -3.87
N GLY A 87 -15.03 11.82 -4.05
CA GLY A 87 -16.09 10.81 -3.95
C GLY A 87 -16.51 10.45 -2.52
N GLY A 88 -15.97 11.11 -1.50
CA GLY A 88 -16.29 10.88 -0.08
C GLY A 88 -15.55 9.72 0.58
N GLN A 89 -14.69 9.01 -0.15
CA GLN A 89 -13.86 7.96 0.43
C GLN A 89 -12.63 8.58 1.09
N THR A 90 -12.54 8.46 2.42
CA THR A 90 -11.45 9.05 3.22
C THR A 90 -10.44 8.01 3.71
N SER A 91 -10.81 6.73 3.75
CA SER A 91 -9.91 5.66 4.19
C SER A 91 -9.15 5.07 3.00
N PHE A 92 -7.99 5.64 2.70
CA PHE A 92 -7.08 5.16 1.65
C PHE A 92 -5.63 5.49 1.98
N ASP A 93 -4.70 4.68 1.49
CA ASP A 93 -3.28 4.77 1.78
C ASP A 93 -2.49 5.33 0.58
N LEU A 94 -1.39 6.04 0.86
CA LEU A 94 -0.61 6.77 -0.14
C LEU A 94 0.89 6.51 0.00
N GLY A 95 1.55 6.32 -1.14
CA GLY A 95 2.99 6.46 -1.28
C GLY A 95 3.81 5.23 -0.88
N CYS A 96 5.13 5.43 -0.78
CA CYS A 96 6.13 4.41 -0.49
C CYS A 96 5.90 3.64 0.83
N PHE A 97 5.25 4.28 1.81
CA PHE A 97 4.99 3.76 3.15
C PHE A 97 3.50 3.61 3.45
N GLN A 98 2.63 3.76 2.44
CA GLN A 98 1.18 3.61 2.53
C GLN A 98 0.58 4.30 3.77
N VAL A 99 0.84 5.60 3.90
CA VAL A 99 0.29 6.40 5.01
C VAL A 99 -1.19 6.66 4.75
N ASN A 100 -2.06 6.25 5.68
CA ASN A 100 -3.50 6.38 5.54
C ASN A 100 -4.00 7.83 5.69
N PHE A 101 -4.79 8.31 4.74
CA PHE A 101 -5.35 9.66 4.73
C PHE A 101 -6.30 9.93 5.92
N ARG A 102 -7.22 9.01 6.22
CA ARG A 102 -8.22 9.20 7.29
C ARG A 102 -7.57 9.43 8.65
N TRP A 103 -6.45 8.77 8.88
CA TRP A 103 -5.80 8.67 10.18
C TRP A 103 -4.64 9.66 10.35
N HIS A 104 -3.97 9.98 9.25
CA HIS A 104 -2.71 10.72 9.30
C HIS A 104 -2.67 11.92 8.36
N GLY A 105 -3.75 12.17 7.60
CA GLY A 105 -3.82 13.27 6.63
C GLY A 105 -3.54 14.65 7.22
N ASP A 106 -3.99 14.92 8.44
CA ASP A 106 -3.82 16.21 9.13
C ASP A 106 -2.35 16.55 9.44
N ALA A 107 -1.44 15.56 9.39
CA ALA A 107 -0.02 15.79 9.55
C ALA A 107 0.67 16.34 8.28
N PHE A 108 -0.07 16.47 7.18
CA PHE A 108 0.44 16.90 5.88
C PHE A 108 -0.34 18.12 5.39
N ALA A 109 0.33 19.01 4.65
CA ALA A 109 -0.33 20.18 4.08
C ALA A 109 -1.29 19.83 2.93
N SER A 110 -1.11 18.67 2.28
CA SER A 110 -1.95 18.23 1.16
C SER A 110 -1.75 16.74 0.84
N LEU A 111 -2.63 16.19 -0.01
CA LEU A 111 -2.44 14.86 -0.64
C LEU A 111 -1.15 14.78 -1.47
N ASP A 112 -0.71 15.92 -2.00
CA ASP A 112 0.52 16.01 -2.79
C ASP A 112 1.75 15.81 -1.90
N ASP A 113 1.71 16.41 -0.71
CA ASP A 113 2.72 16.23 0.34
C ASP A 113 2.71 14.80 0.91
N MET A 114 1.53 14.16 1.01
CA MET A 114 1.44 12.75 1.43
C MET A 114 2.05 11.78 0.39
N LEU A 115 1.95 12.10 -0.90
CA LEU A 115 2.53 11.32 -1.99
C LEU A 115 4.01 11.64 -2.26
N ASP A 116 4.53 12.74 -1.74
CA ASP A 116 5.95 13.08 -1.82
C ASP A 116 6.78 12.03 -1.07
N PRO A 117 7.70 11.29 -1.72
CA PRO A 117 8.41 10.18 -1.10
C PRO A 117 9.13 10.57 0.20
N ASP A 118 9.72 11.76 0.24
CA ASP A 118 10.48 12.24 1.40
C ASP A 118 9.62 12.56 2.60
N ARG A 119 8.53 13.32 2.40
CA ARG A 119 7.57 13.59 3.47
C ARG A 119 6.88 12.32 3.96
N ASN A 120 6.51 11.44 3.03
CA ASN A 120 5.89 10.14 3.33
C ASN A 120 6.81 9.28 4.21
N ALA A 121 8.08 9.13 3.82
CA ALA A 121 9.08 8.36 4.57
C ALA A 121 9.41 8.99 5.93
N LEU A 122 9.57 10.32 5.99
CA LEU A 122 9.88 11.01 7.24
C LEU A 122 8.74 10.87 8.26
N TYR A 123 7.49 10.99 7.81
CA TYR A 123 6.34 10.76 8.65
C TYR A 123 6.29 9.32 9.16
N ALA A 124 6.41 8.34 8.27
CA ALA A 124 6.41 6.92 8.62
C ALA A 124 7.51 6.58 9.63
N ALA A 125 8.73 7.09 9.43
CA ALA A 125 9.85 6.87 10.35
C ALA A 125 9.60 7.46 11.74
N ARG A 126 9.02 8.67 11.83
CA ARG A 126 8.64 9.27 13.10
C ARG A 126 7.56 8.49 13.82
N PHE A 127 6.53 8.06 13.09
CA PHE A 127 5.46 7.24 13.65
C PHE A 127 6.00 5.91 14.17
N LEU A 128 6.82 5.21 13.37
CA LEU A 128 7.44 3.96 13.75
C LEU A 128 8.40 4.09 14.94
N SER A 129 9.14 5.20 15.04
CA SER A 129 9.96 5.49 16.22
C SER A 129 9.13 5.64 17.49
N GLY A 130 7.94 6.25 17.41
CA GLY A 130 7.00 6.32 18.53
C GLY A 130 6.51 4.94 18.96
N LEU A 131 6.15 4.08 17.99
CA LEU A 131 5.76 2.71 18.26
C LEU A 131 6.90 1.87 18.85
N TYR A 132 8.14 2.09 18.41
CA TYR A 132 9.30 1.45 19.03
C TYR A 132 9.50 1.91 20.47
N ALA A 133 9.26 3.18 20.80
CA ALA A 133 9.31 3.63 22.19
C ALA A 133 8.24 2.94 23.06
N GLU A 134 7.10 2.54 22.49
CA GLU A 134 6.07 1.75 23.18
C GLU A 134 6.47 0.28 23.34
N THR A 135 7.08 -0.33 22.31
CA THR A 135 7.26 -1.79 22.24
C THR A 135 8.67 -2.26 22.59
N GLY A 136 9.69 -1.41 22.47
CA GLY A 136 11.11 -1.74 22.58
C GLY A 136 11.62 -2.70 21.48
N ASN A 137 10.81 -3.00 20.47
CA ASN A 137 11.11 -4.04 19.48
C ASN A 137 10.61 -3.64 18.09
N TRP A 138 11.49 -3.67 17.09
CA TRP A 138 11.15 -3.21 15.73
C TRP A 138 10.11 -4.09 15.03
N SER A 139 10.13 -5.42 15.22
CA SER A 139 9.10 -6.32 14.68
C SER A 139 7.73 -5.99 15.31
N ALA A 140 7.66 -5.86 16.65
CA ALA A 140 6.42 -5.47 17.32
C ALA A 140 5.92 -4.07 16.89
N ALA A 141 6.84 -3.11 16.75
CA ALA A 141 6.52 -1.77 16.25
C ALA A 141 5.99 -1.81 14.81
N ALA A 142 6.57 -2.63 13.94
CA ALA A 142 6.07 -2.85 12.58
C ALA A 142 4.66 -3.47 12.57
N GLY A 143 4.39 -4.42 13.47
CA GLY A 143 3.04 -4.95 13.67
C GLY A 143 2.04 -3.84 14.02
N TYR A 144 2.38 -2.96 14.95
CA TYR A 144 1.52 -1.84 15.37
C TYR A 144 1.43 -0.70 14.35
N TYR A 145 2.44 -0.56 13.48
CA TYR A 145 2.39 0.36 12.34
C TYR A 145 1.22 -0.01 11.43
N HIS A 146 1.00 -1.31 11.26
CA HIS A 146 -0.12 -1.84 10.50
C HIS A 146 -1.43 -1.88 11.31
N SER A 147 -1.45 -2.56 12.45
CA SER A 147 -2.64 -2.71 13.26
C SER A 147 -2.33 -3.06 14.72
N ARG A 148 -3.15 -2.57 15.65
CA ARG A 148 -3.12 -3.00 17.06
C ARG A 148 -3.99 -4.24 17.33
N THR A 149 -4.69 -4.77 16.32
CA THR A 149 -5.42 -6.04 16.44
C THR A 149 -4.42 -7.20 16.35
N PRO A 150 -4.28 -8.07 17.38
CA PRO A 150 -3.21 -9.05 17.45
C PRO A 150 -3.04 -9.91 16.19
N ALA A 151 -4.13 -10.50 15.68
CA ALA A 151 -4.06 -11.35 14.50
C ALA A 151 -3.55 -10.62 13.25
N HIS A 152 -3.92 -9.36 13.04
CA HIS A 152 -3.45 -8.55 11.90
C HIS A 152 -2.00 -8.11 12.09
N ALA A 153 -1.62 -7.74 13.32
CA ALA A 153 -0.26 -7.37 13.66
C ALA A 153 0.70 -8.55 13.44
N ASP A 154 0.32 -9.74 13.89
CA ASP A 154 1.15 -10.95 13.78
C ASP A 154 1.31 -11.41 12.33
N GLY A 155 0.26 -11.34 11.52
CA GLY A 155 0.36 -11.59 10.09
C GLY A 155 1.35 -10.64 9.42
N TYR A 156 1.19 -9.33 9.65
CA TYR A 156 2.08 -8.31 9.10
C TYR A 156 3.54 -8.49 9.52
N ARG A 157 3.78 -8.79 10.81
CA ARG A 157 5.13 -9.03 11.36
C ARG A 157 5.88 -10.12 10.61
N GLN A 158 5.23 -11.21 10.26
CA GLN A 158 5.88 -12.32 9.54
C GLN A 158 6.41 -11.89 8.17
N ILE A 159 5.67 -11.03 7.46
CA ILE A 159 6.11 -10.51 6.15
C ILE A 159 7.22 -9.47 6.33
N PHE A 160 7.05 -8.56 7.29
CA PHE A 160 8.07 -7.58 7.63
C PHE A 160 9.40 -8.26 8.00
N ASP A 161 9.37 -9.27 8.88
CA ASP A 161 10.56 -9.99 9.32
C ASP A 161 11.24 -10.75 8.17
N ARG A 162 10.45 -11.27 7.22
CA ARG A 162 10.97 -11.90 5.98
C ARG A 162 11.71 -10.88 5.11
N HIS A 163 11.13 -9.70 4.91
CA HIS A 163 11.80 -8.63 4.15
C HIS A 163 13.06 -8.14 4.86
N LEU A 164 13.00 -7.97 6.18
CA LEU A 164 14.14 -7.55 6.99
C LEU A 164 15.32 -8.54 6.88
N ALA A 165 15.04 -9.84 7.00
CA ALA A 165 16.04 -10.89 6.86
C ALA A 165 16.69 -10.91 5.46
N GLN A 166 15.91 -10.66 4.39
CA GLN A 166 16.41 -10.59 3.02
C GLN A 166 17.34 -9.39 2.77
N LEU A 167 17.17 -8.31 3.53
CA LEU A 167 18.04 -7.13 3.47
C LEU A 167 19.36 -7.33 4.25
N GLY A 168 19.59 -8.51 4.84
CA GLY A 168 20.77 -8.80 5.66
C GLY A 168 20.66 -8.26 7.10
N GLY A 169 19.49 -7.74 7.49
CA GLY A 169 19.18 -7.40 8.87
C GLY A 169 18.89 -8.67 9.67
N GLY A 170 19.77 -9.04 10.61
CA GLY A 170 19.42 -10.00 11.66
C GLY A 170 18.32 -9.45 12.58
N PRO A 171 17.83 -10.22 13.58
CA PRO A 171 16.88 -9.68 14.55
C PRO A 171 17.44 -8.40 15.16
N LEU A 172 16.83 -7.26 14.84
CA LEU A 172 17.26 -5.94 15.30
C LEU A 172 16.80 -5.75 16.75
N THR A 173 17.41 -6.48 17.67
CA THR A 173 17.02 -6.46 19.08
C THR A 173 17.64 -5.31 19.88
N ALA A 174 18.49 -4.45 19.30
CA ALA A 174 19.24 -3.47 20.11
C ALA A 174 19.76 -2.21 19.38
N MET A 175 19.14 -1.73 18.30
CA MET A 175 19.44 -0.38 17.79
C MET A 175 18.27 0.54 18.11
N ALA A 176 18.36 1.21 19.27
CA ALA A 176 17.44 2.26 19.65
C ALA A 176 17.63 3.48 18.72
N PRO A 177 16.55 4.18 18.33
CA PRO A 177 16.69 5.44 17.62
C PRO A 177 17.47 6.44 18.47
N SER A 178 18.34 7.24 17.83
CA SER A 178 19.13 8.24 18.55
C SER A 178 18.22 9.21 19.34
N PRO A 179 18.55 9.55 20.59
CA PRO A 179 17.69 10.35 21.48
C PRO A 179 17.56 11.84 21.06
N SER A 180 18.13 12.25 19.92
CA SER A 180 18.12 13.63 19.44
C SER A 180 16.82 14.04 18.72
N ALA A 181 15.91 13.11 18.43
CA ALA A 181 14.60 13.44 17.90
C ALA A 181 13.59 13.46 19.06
N PRO A 182 13.02 14.61 19.46
CA PRO A 182 11.87 14.59 20.35
C PRO A 182 10.78 13.73 19.71
N ALA A 183 10.24 12.76 20.45
CA ALA A 183 9.09 12.00 20.00
C ALA A 183 8.00 12.99 19.60
N PRO A 184 7.62 13.07 18.32
CA PRO A 184 6.75 14.14 17.88
C PRO A 184 5.37 13.93 18.51
N GLU A 185 4.67 15.03 18.82
CA GLU A 185 3.30 15.05 19.37
C GLU A 185 2.33 14.15 18.58
N ILE A 186 2.65 13.92 17.30
CA ILE A 186 2.07 12.96 16.36
C ILE A 186 1.93 11.53 16.94
N ALA A 187 2.92 11.02 17.68
CA ALA A 187 2.86 9.68 18.30
C ALA A 187 1.77 9.62 19.40
N ARG A 188 1.55 10.72 20.14
CA ARG A 188 0.51 10.82 21.17
C ARG A 188 -0.89 10.98 20.57
N THR A 189 -1.03 11.63 19.42
CA THR A 189 -2.30 11.71 18.67
C THR A 189 -2.65 10.37 18.00
N ALA A 190 -1.66 9.66 17.43
CA ALA A 190 -1.84 8.30 16.91
C ALA A 190 -2.28 7.29 17.98
N MET A 191 -2.06 7.60 19.27
CA MET A 191 -2.55 6.81 20.41
C MET A 191 -4.09 6.67 20.43
N ARG A 192 -4.83 7.54 19.72
CA ARG A 192 -6.30 7.48 19.61
C ARG A 192 -6.81 6.84 18.31
N ILE A 193 -5.94 6.51 17.37
CA ILE A 193 -6.35 6.15 16.01
C ILE A 193 -6.13 4.66 15.76
N ARG A 194 -7.21 3.94 15.41
CA ARG A 194 -7.19 2.49 15.14
C ARG A 194 -7.51 2.18 13.67
N GLU A 195 -6.66 1.30 13.13
CA GLU A 195 -6.88 0.33 12.04
C GLU A 195 -6.58 0.78 10.60
N ASN A 196 -5.41 0.39 10.07
CA ASN A 196 -5.23 0.13 8.65
C ASN A 196 -5.69 -1.31 8.38
N ARG A 197 -6.84 -1.49 7.73
CA ARG A 197 -7.45 -2.81 7.49
C ARG A 197 -6.98 -3.50 6.20
N PHE A 198 -6.03 -2.93 5.46
CA PHE A 198 -5.87 -3.29 4.06
C PHE A 198 -4.41 -3.22 3.56
N PRO A 199 -3.51 -4.14 3.93
CA PRO A 199 -2.19 -4.23 3.33
C PRO A 199 -2.21 -5.08 2.04
N PHE A 200 -1.34 -4.77 1.08
CA PHE A 200 -1.15 -5.58 -0.13
C PHE A 200 -0.46 -6.91 0.18
N LEU A 201 -1.27 -7.92 0.48
CA LEU A 201 -0.83 -9.31 0.49
C LEU A 201 -1.68 -10.08 -0.52
N GLN A 202 -1.23 -10.08 -1.77
CA GLN A 202 -1.62 -11.10 -2.73
C GLN A 202 -0.52 -12.15 -2.78
N GLU A 203 -0.68 -13.19 -1.97
CA GLU A 203 -0.12 -14.50 -2.31
C GLU A 203 -0.87 -15.00 -3.54
N GLY A 204 -0.14 -15.21 -4.64
CA GLY A 204 -0.72 -15.71 -5.87
C GLY A 204 -1.16 -17.16 -5.70
N GLU A 205 -2.47 -17.39 -5.80
CA GLU A 205 -3.00 -18.73 -6.05
C GLU A 205 -3.88 -18.68 -7.30
N ALA A 206 -3.39 -19.35 -8.35
CA ALA A 206 -4.12 -19.52 -9.60
C ALA A 206 -5.43 -20.28 -9.34
N PRO A 207 -6.56 -19.95 -9.98
CA PRO A 207 -7.74 -20.77 -9.86
C PRO A 207 -7.49 -22.10 -10.57
N ARG A 208 -7.32 -23.17 -9.79
CA ARG A 208 -7.53 -24.54 -10.27
C ARG A 208 -9.01 -24.70 -10.56
N THR A 209 -9.38 -24.58 -11.82
CA THR A 209 -10.69 -25.01 -12.33
C THR A 209 -10.85 -26.50 -12.11
N MET A 210 -11.77 -26.90 -11.25
CA MET A 210 -12.25 -28.29 -11.14
C MET A 210 -13.78 -28.28 -11.08
N GLY A 211 -14.37 -28.64 -12.22
CA GLY A 211 -15.56 -29.48 -12.41
C GLY A 211 -16.82 -29.21 -11.57
N SER A 212 -17.91 -28.86 -12.27
CA SER A 212 -19.26 -29.26 -11.89
C SER A 212 -19.95 -29.88 -13.10
N LEU A 213 -20.19 -31.20 -13.04
CA LEU A 213 -21.03 -31.94 -13.97
C LEU A 213 -22.45 -31.99 -13.40
N VAL A 214 -23.43 -31.54 -14.19
CA VAL A 214 -24.81 -32.02 -14.09
C VAL A 214 -25.40 -32.12 -15.51
N PRO A 215 -26.03 -33.25 -15.86
CA PRO A 215 -26.48 -33.54 -17.22
C PRO A 215 -27.86 -32.94 -17.53
N ALA A 216 -28.14 -32.85 -18.83
CA ALA A 216 -29.41 -32.39 -19.40
C ALA A 216 -30.57 -33.38 -19.17
N THR A 217 -31.78 -32.83 -18.97
CA THR A 217 -33.04 -33.47 -19.41
C THR A 217 -34.02 -32.42 -19.94
N GLU A 218 -34.47 -32.62 -21.17
CA GLU A 218 -35.69 -32.05 -21.74
C GLU A 218 -36.91 -32.79 -21.17
N ALA A 219 -38.04 -32.09 -20.98
CA ALA A 219 -39.36 -32.46 -21.53
C ALA A 219 -40.54 -31.62 -20.96
N ARG A 220 -41.17 -30.87 -21.88
CA ARG A 220 -42.63 -30.82 -22.20
C ARG A 220 -43.69 -30.51 -21.12
N GLY A 221 -44.53 -29.50 -21.44
CA GLY A 221 -45.99 -29.67 -21.45
C GLY A 221 -46.91 -28.50 -21.00
N GLY A 222 -47.77 -28.02 -21.91
CA GLY A 222 -49.09 -27.40 -21.66
C GLY A 222 -49.17 -25.86 -21.84
N LEU A 223 -49.62 -25.23 -22.94
CA LEU A 223 -50.93 -25.12 -23.66
C LEU A 223 -52.04 -24.28 -22.96
N LEU A 224 -52.35 -23.13 -23.61
CA LEU A 224 -53.64 -22.40 -23.75
C LEU A 224 -54.22 -21.67 -22.52
N ASP A 225 -54.93 -20.53 -22.58
CA ASP A 225 -55.35 -19.55 -23.59
C ASP A 225 -56.06 -18.40 -22.84
N THR A 226 -56.03 -17.17 -23.38
CA THR A 226 -57.14 -16.19 -23.53
C THR A 226 -56.69 -14.71 -23.46
N SER A 227 -56.60 -14.11 -24.66
CA SER A 227 -57.26 -12.86 -25.08
C SER A 227 -57.23 -11.61 -24.18
N ALA A 228 -56.58 -10.52 -24.62
CA ALA A 228 -57.21 -9.42 -25.39
C ALA A 228 -56.48 -8.06 -25.31
N ARG A 229 -56.19 -7.52 -26.51
CA ARG A 229 -56.21 -6.11 -26.95
C ARG A 229 -55.15 -5.09 -26.48
N SER A 230 -54.23 -4.86 -27.43
CA SER A 230 -53.60 -3.60 -27.89
C SER A 230 -54.30 -2.28 -27.53
N LEU A 231 -53.51 -1.24 -27.24
CA LEU A 231 -53.52 0.05 -27.97
C LEU A 231 -52.20 0.82 -27.72
N TRP A 232 -51.54 1.17 -28.83
CA TRP A 232 -50.45 2.13 -29.00
C TRP A 232 -50.89 3.53 -28.47
N GLY A 233 -50.06 4.52 -28.15
CA GLY A 233 -48.71 4.88 -28.61
C GLY A 233 -48.69 6.41 -28.75
N GLY A 234 -47.49 6.99 -28.68
CA GLY A 234 -47.22 8.43 -28.86
C GLY A 234 -45.79 8.73 -28.48
#